data_AF-A0A6M3LXV7-F1
#
_entry.id   AF-A0A6M3LXV7-F1
#
_cell.length_a   1.000
_cell.length_b   1.000
_cell.length_c   1.000
_cell.angle_alpha   90.00
_cell.angle_beta   90.00
_cell.angle_gamma   90.00
#
_symmetry.space_group_name_H-M   'P 1'
#
loop_
_entity.id
_entity.type
_entity.pdbx_description
1 polymer ?
#
loop_
_entity_poly.entity_id
_entity_poly.type
_entity_poly.pdbx_seq_one_letter_code
_entity_poly.pdbx_strand_id
1 'polypeptide(L)'
;NHQPTADATAIALDTDPVAVGQFRTSGQAHLWMYDRYSLERLLEEAGFTGIRQCVAEWSRIDNFGQYRLDIAPDGNVRKPDSFYMEGEK
;
A
#
# COMPACT_ATOMS: atom_id res chain seq x y z
N ASN A 1 -13.49 -20.84 47.97
CA ASN A 1 -13.14 -19.47 47.60
C ASN A 1 -12.20 -19.47 46.41
N HIS A 2 -12.62 -18.77 45.36
CA HIS A 2 -11.88 -18.31 44.18
C HIS A 2 -11.53 -19.30 43.05
N GLN A 3 -12.41 -19.26 42.05
CA GLN A 3 -12.22 -19.52 40.63
C GLN A 3 -11.16 -18.57 40.02
N PRO A 4 -10.63 -18.88 38.81
CA PRO A 4 -9.52 -18.15 38.19
C PRO A 4 -9.98 -16.86 37.50
N THR A 5 -9.20 -15.80 37.60
CA THR A 5 -9.43 -14.54 36.87
C THR A 5 -8.95 -14.66 35.43
N ALA A 6 -9.89 -14.83 34.51
CA ALA A 6 -9.70 -14.55 33.10
C ALA A 6 -9.97 -13.06 32.86
N ASP A 7 -8.91 -12.23 32.81
CA ASP A 7 -9.01 -10.88 32.27
C ASP A 7 -8.58 -10.90 30.80
N ALA A 8 -9.48 -11.39 29.94
CA ALA A 8 -9.48 -11.03 28.54
C ALA A 8 -10.25 -9.71 28.41
N THR A 9 -9.55 -8.58 28.57
CA THR A 9 -10.13 -7.26 28.30
C THR A 9 -10.46 -7.17 26.81
N ALA A 10 -11.69 -7.53 26.45
CA ALA A 10 -12.26 -7.15 25.17
C ALA A 10 -12.35 -5.62 25.14
N ILE A 11 -11.49 -4.98 24.35
CA ILE A 11 -11.62 -3.56 24.05
C ILE A 11 -12.87 -3.44 23.19
N ALA A 12 -14.00 -3.13 23.81
CA ALA A 12 -15.19 -2.69 23.09
C ALA A 12 -14.84 -1.33 22.45
N LEU A 13 -14.52 -1.34 21.16
CA LEU A 13 -14.31 -0.13 20.40
C LEU A 13 -15.67 0.54 20.23
N ASP A 14 -16.02 1.47 21.13
CA ASP A 14 -17.19 2.33 20.97
C ASP A 14 -17.00 3.15 19.70
N THR A 15 -17.59 2.67 18.61
CA THR A 15 -17.40 3.27 17.29
C THR A 15 -18.56 4.22 17.06
N ASP A 16 -18.45 5.41 17.65
CA ASP A 16 -19.36 6.53 17.38
C ASP A 16 -19.51 6.68 15.85
N PRO A 17 -20.72 6.51 15.29
CA PRO A 17 -20.96 6.61 13.86
C PRO A 17 -20.49 7.94 13.26
N VAL A 18 -20.53 9.02 14.04
CA VAL A 18 -20.04 10.34 13.60
C VAL A 18 -18.53 10.32 13.44
N ALA A 19 -17.80 9.79 14.43
CA ALA A 19 -16.34 9.65 14.36
C ALA A 19 -15.90 8.74 13.21
N VAL A 20 -16.60 7.63 12.98
CA VAL A 20 -16.34 6.74 11.83
C VAL A 20 -16.59 7.47 10.51
N GLY A 21 -17.70 8.21 10.40
CA GLY A 21 -18.03 9.00 9.22
C GLY A 21 -16.97 10.05 8.90
N GLN A 22 -16.53 10.81 9.91
CA GLN A 22 -15.48 11.81 9.78
C GLN A 22 -14.14 11.19 9.35
N PHE A 23 -13.75 10.05 9.94
CA PHE A 23 -12.52 9.37 9.56
C PHE A 23 -12.57 8.90 8.10
N ARG A 24 -13.67 8.26 7.67
CA ARG A 24 -13.83 7.75 6.30
C ARG A 24 -13.83 8.87 5.25
N THR A 25 -14.29 10.07 5.59
CA THR A 25 -14.28 11.24 4.69
C THR A 25 -13.03 12.11 4.80
N SER A 26 -12.17 11.88 5.79
CA SER A 26 -10.96 12.69 6.02
C SER A 26 -9.86 12.53 4.98
N GLY A 27 -9.98 11.57 4.05
CA GLY A 27 -8.92 11.23 3.09
C GLY A 27 -7.79 10.37 3.66
N GLN A 28 -7.81 10.06 4.96
CA GLN A 28 -6.87 9.11 5.59
C GLN A 28 -7.15 7.65 5.20
N ALA A 29 -8.38 7.34 4.79
CA ALA A 29 -8.70 6.03 4.27
C ALA A 29 -8.06 5.86 2.90
N HIS A 30 -7.06 4.97 2.81
CA HIS A 30 -6.49 4.53 1.55
C HIS A 30 -7.49 3.60 0.85
N LEU A 31 -8.49 4.19 0.20
CA LEU A 31 -9.62 3.46 -0.42
C LEU A 31 -9.22 2.66 -1.66
N TRP A 32 -8.05 2.93 -2.23
CA TRP A 32 -7.59 2.35 -3.47
C TRP A 32 -6.28 1.61 -3.23
N MET A 33 -6.38 0.31 -2.99
CA MET A 33 -5.27 -0.62 -3.22
C MET A 33 -5.57 -1.32 -4.54
N TYR A 34 -4.76 -1.04 -5.54
CA TYR A 34 -4.79 -1.84 -6.76
C TYR A 34 -4.04 -3.13 -6.50
N ASP A 35 -4.54 -4.22 -7.06
CA ASP A 35 -3.76 -5.43 -7.26
C ASP A 35 -3.08 -5.37 -8.63
N ARG A 36 -2.26 -6.37 -8.95
CA ARG A 36 -1.55 -6.44 -10.23
C ARG A 36 -2.50 -6.35 -11.43
N TYR A 37 -3.59 -7.10 -11.41
CA TYR A 37 -4.54 -7.16 -12.52
C TYR A 37 -5.28 -5.84 -12.66
N SER A 38 -5.82 -5.29 -11.57
CA SER A 38 -6.55 -4.01 -11.64
C SER A 38 -5.66 -2.83 -12.04
N LEU A 39 -4.40 -2.79 -11.57
CA LEU A 39 -3.47 -1.73 -11.97
C LEU A 39 -3.04 -1.85 -13.43
N GLU A 40 -2.77 -3.07 -13.90
CA GLU A 40 -2.40 -3.32 -15.30
C GLU A 40 -3.50 -2.85 -16.25
N ARG A 41 -4.76 -3.21 -15.98
CA ARG A 41 -5.91 -2.77 -16.79
C ARG A 41 -6.07 -1.25 -16.78
N LEU A 42 -5.89 -0.61 -15.63
CA LEU A 42 -5.98 0.84 -15.53
C LEU A 42 -4.90 1.53 -16.37
N LEU A 43 -3.67 0.99 -16.37
CA LEU A 43 -2.58 1.50 -17.19
C LEU A 43 -2.87 1.32 -18.69
N GLU A 44 -3.40 0.16 -19.10
CA GLU A 44 -3.81 -0.10 -20.49
C GLU A 44 -4.89 0.91 -20.95
N GLU A 45 -5.93 1.11 -20.14
CA GLU A 45 -7.02 2.05 -20.42
C GLU A 45 -6.52 3.50 -20.52
N ALA A 46 -5.49 3.85 -19.76
CA ALA A 46 -4.81 5.15 -19.84
C ALA A 46 -3.85 5.28 -21.05
N GLY A 47 -3.72 4.22 -21.86
CA GLY A 47 -2.91 4.17 -23.07
C GLY A 47 -1.43 3.87 -22.84
N PHE A 48 -1.06 3.30 -21.69
CA PHE A 48 0.27 2.74 -21.49
C PHE A 48 0.40 1.39 -22.18
N THR A 49 1.62 1.04 -22.55
CA THR A 49 2.00 -0.21 -23.20
C THR A 49 3.20 -0.83 -22.49
N GLY A 50 3.58 -2.05 -22.83
CA GLY A 50 4.76 -2.69 -22.23
C GLY A 50 4.68 -2.88 -20.70
N ILE A 51 3.45 -2.97 -20.19
CA ILE A 51 3.17 -2.99 -18.75
C ILE A 51 3.73 -4.25 -18.11
N ARG A 52 4.44 -4.11 -16.99
CA ARG A 52 4.98 -5.24 -16.25
C ARG A 52 5.23 -4.91 -14.79
N GLN A 53 5.18 -5.93 -13.94
CA GLN A 53 5.68 -5.79 -12.59
C GLN A 53 7.21 -5.65 -12.60
N CYS A 54 7.73 -4.79 -11.73
CA CYS A 54 9.15 -4.62 -11.46
C CYS A 54 9.43 -4.64 -9.95
N VAL A 55 10.69 -4.39 -9.59
CA VAL A 55 11.17 -4.24 -8.22
C VAL A 55 11.53 -2.78 -7.94
N ALA A 56 11.60 -2.41 -6.67
CA ALA A 56 11.79 -1.04 -6.18
C ALA A 56 13.02 -0.30 -6.77
N GLU A 57 14.07 -1.03 -7.15
CA GLU A 57 15.33 -0.48 -7.63
C GLU A 57 15.47 -0.48 -9.16
N TRP A 58 14.46 -0.97 -9.89
CA TRP A 58 14.57 -1.21 -11.32
C TRP A 58 13.46 -0.57 -12.14
N SER A 59 13.88 0.06 -13.25
CA SER A 59 13.05 0.63 -14.30
C SER A 59 13.82 0.59 -15.61
N ARG A 60 13.14 0.78 -16.76
CA ARG A 60 13.80 1.08 -18.04
C ARG A 60 14.50 2.44 -18.08
N ILE A 61 14.27 3.30 -17.08
CA ILE A 61 15.02 4.54 -16.92
C ILE A 61 16.47 4.22 -16.54
N ASP A 62 17.42 4.77 -17.30
CA ASP A 62 18.84 4.58 -17.03
C ASP A 62 19.22 5.04 -15.61
N ASN A 63 20.01 4.20 -14.93
CA ASN A 63 20.49 4.40 -13.57
C ASN A 63 19.38 4.56 -12.51
N PHE A 64 18.16 4.04 -12.75
CA PHE A 64 17.02 4.23 -11.86
C PHE A 64 17.30 3.97 -10.37
N GLY A 65 17.96 2.85 -10.04
CA GLY A 65 18.30 2.51 -8.66
C GLY A 65 19.19 3.54 -7.95
N GLN A 66 19.96 4.35 -8.68
CA GLN A 66 20.82 5.39 -8.08
C GLN A 66 20.02 6.57 -7.52
N TYR A 67 18.79 6.81 -8.01
CA TYR A 67 17.92 7.85 -7.48
C TYR A 67 17.39 7.52 -6.07
N ARG A 68 17.42 6.24 -5.66
CA ARG A 68 17.03 5.76 -4.31
C ARG A 68 15.63 6.25 -3.88
N LEU A 69 14.67 6.23 -4.81
CA LEU A 69 13.29 6.69 -4.57
C LEU A 69 12.55 5.77 -3.59
N ASP A 70 12.67 4.46 -3.79
CA ASP A 70 12.01 3.43 -2.95
C ASP A 70 13.00 2.61 -2.11
N ILE A 71 14.29 2.92 -2.24
CA ILE A 71 15.40 2.26 -1.52
C ILE A 71 15.93 3.19 -0.42
N ALA A 72 15.94 2.69 0.81
CA ALA A 72 16.50 3.36 1.97
C ALA A 72 18.05 3.42 1.90
N PRO A 73 18.71 4.29 2.68
CA PRO A 73 20.16 4.43 2.66
C PRO A 73 20.94 3.15 2.99
N ASP A 74 20.32 2.21 3.69
CA ASP A 74 20.84 0.89 4.05
C ASP A 74 20.62 -0.18 2.95
N GLY A 75 20.00 0.20 1.82
CA GLY A 75 19.71 -0.69 0.70
C GLY A 75 18.36 -1.41 0.80
N ASN A 76 17.60 -1.24 1.88
CA ASN A 76 16.31 -1.90 2.03
C ASN A 76 15.19 -1.17 1.28
N VAL A 77 14.19 -1.92 0.81
CA VAL A 77 12.96 -1.33 0.26
C VAL A 77 12.18 -0.66 1.39
N ARG A 78 11.78 0.61 1.21
CA ARG A 78 11.06 1.40 2.24
C ARG A 78 9.73 0.79 2.67
N LYS A 79 9.02 0.16 1.73
CA LYS A 79 7.76 -0.58 1.95
C LYS A 79 7.90 -1.98 1.36
N PRO A 80 8.38 -2.97 2.13
CA PRO A 80 8.66 -4.31 1.62
C PRO A 80 7.43 -5.05 1.07
N ASP A 81 6.24 -4.63 1.49
CA ASP A 81 4.93 -5.15 1.07
C ASP A 81 4.37 -4.46 -0.19
N SER A 82 5.02 -3.39 -0.67
CA SER A 82 4.65 -2.75 -1.93
C SER A 82 5.01 -3.62 -3.13
N PHE A 83 4.19 -3.57 -4.17
CA PHE A 83 4.55 -4.04 -5.50
C PHE A 83 4.70 -2.85 -6.44
N TYR A 84 5.57 -3.00 -7.43
CA TYR A 84 5.92 -1.96 -8.39
C TYR A 84 5.51 -2.42 -9.78
N MET A 85 4.99 -1.51 -10.58
CA MET A 85 4.57 -1.78 -11.96
C MET A 85 5.02 -0.63 -12.84
N GLU A 86 5.59 -0.95 -13.99
CA GLU A 86 6.05 0.00 -15.00
C GLU A 86 5.22 -0.17 -16.27
N GLY A 87 4.84 0.94 -16.91
CA GLY A 87 4.31 0.99 -18.27
C GLY A 87 4.97 2.11 -19.06
N GLU A 88 4.93 2.01 -20.38
CA GLU A 88 5.53 2.93 -21.34
C GLU A 88 4.46 3.69 -22.11
N LYS A 89 4.73 4.97 -22.39
CA LYS A 89 3.84 5.84 -23.17
C LYS A 89 4.63 6.68 -24.15
#